data_AF-A0A9J7HM51-F1
#
_entry.id   AF-A0A9J7HM51-F1
#
_cell.length_a   1.000
_cell.length_b   1.000
_cell.length_c   1.000
_cell.angle_alpha   90.00
_cell.angle_beta   90.00
_cell.angle_gamma   90.00
#
_symmetry.space_group_name_H-M   'P 1'
#
loop_
_entity.id
_entity.type
_entity.pdbx_description
1 polymer ?
#
loop_
_entity_poly.entity_id
_entity_poly.type
_entity_poly.pdbx_seq_one_letter_code
_entity_poly.pdbx_strand_id
1 'polypeptide(L)'
;MLCTKSEAGIAVYEGKIFIIGGYSWDRNEFSKSVECYLPEDDRWEKVADLPEPCTGVGCSVLRLPQCVTSNCDHAHPERAVANSVT
;
A
#
# COMPACT_ATOMS: atom_id res chain seq x y z
N MET A 1 14.08 -0.10 9.54
CA MET A 1 14.33 0.22 10.97
C MET A 1 12.98 0.56 11.56
N LEU A 2 12.40 -0.38 12.32
CA LEU A 2 11.13 -0.18 13.02
C LEU A 2 11.27 1.01 13.97
N CYS A 3 10.37 1.95 13.83
CA CYS A 3 10.25 3.12 14.68
C CYS A 3 8.84 3.09 15.25
N THR A 4 8.69 3.35 16.54
CA THR A 4 7.37 3.31 17.18
C THR A 4 6.50 4.40 16.56
N LYS A 5 5.30 4.05 16.07
CA LYS A 5 4.37 5.01 15.44
C LYS A 5 3.12 5.16 16.29
N SER A 6 2.84 6.38 16.72
CA SER A 6 1.51 6.76 17.22
C SER A 6 0.63 7.23 16.08
N GLU A 7 -0.69 7.10 16.24
CA GLU A 7 -1.68 7.68 15.32
C GLU A 7 -1.55 7.24 13.84
N ALA A 8 -0.88 6.11 13.60
CA ALA A 8 -0.77 5.52 12.27
C ALA A 8 -2.09 4.84 11.87
N GLY A 9 -2.36 4.83 10.56
CA GLY A 9 -3.43 4.04 10.00
C GLY A 9 -3.01 2.58 9.86
N ILE A 10 -3.91 1.64 10.18
CA ILE A 10 -3.64 0.20 10.10
C ILE A 10 -4.69 -0.47 9.23
N ALA A 11 -4.25 -1.36 8.35
CA ALA A 11 -5.14 -2.19 7.52
C ALA A 11 -4.57 -3.60 7.32
N VAL A 12 -5.45 -4.59 7.16
CA VAL A 12 -5.06 -5.96 6.83
C VAL A 12 -5.53 -6.28 5.41
N TYR A 13 -4.59 -6.68 4.55
CA TYR A 13 -4.87 -7.05 3.16
C TYR A 13 -4.07 -8.28 2.78
N GLU A 14 -4.75 -9.30 2.23
CA GLU A 14 -4.12 -10.56 1.79
C GLU A 14 -3.19 -11.21 2.83
N GLY A 15 -3.64 -11.24 4.09
CA GLY A 15 -2.89 -11.85 5.19
C GLY A 15 -1.71 -11.02 5.68
N LYS A 16 -1.48 -9.82 5.15
CA LYS A 16 -0.39 -8.91 5.54
C LYS A 16 -0.94 -7.70 6.30
N ILE A 17 -0.15 -7.16 7.22
CA ILE A 17 -0.52 -5.98 8.01
C ILE A 17 0.21 -4.76 7.44
N PHE A 18 -0.54 -3.70 7.16
CA PHE A 18 0.00 -2.45 6.67
C PHE A 18 -0.12 -1.38 7.75
N ILE A 19 0.98 -0.67 8.00
CA ILE A 19 1.05 0.53 8.83
C ILE A 19 1.32 1.71 7.89
N ILE A 20 0.46 2.72 7.94
CA ILE A 20 0.46 3.86 7.03
C ILE A 20 0.67 5.13 7.86
N GLY A 21 1.79 5.81 7.62
CA GLY A 21 2.09 7.10 8.26
C GLY A 21 2.33 7.01 9.77
N GLY A 22 1.74 7.96 10.51
CA GLY A 22 1.85 8.13 11.95
C GLY A 22 3.01 9.03 12.39
N TYR A 23 3.14 9.20 13.70
CA TYR A 23 4.18 10.01 14.33
C TYR A 23 5.21 9.15 15.06
N SER A 24 6.49 9.35 14.75
CA SER A 24 7.61 8.66 15.38
C SER A 24 8.18 9.49 16.52
N TRP A 25 7.88 9.10 17.76
CA TRP A 25 8.42 9.78 18.97
C TRP A 25 9.94 9.66 19.05
N ASP A 26 10.49 8.51 18.66
CA ASP A 26 11.94 8.24 18.67
C ASP A 26 12.73 9.21 17.77
N ARG A 27 12.09 9.71 16.71
CA ARG A 27 12.70 10.60 15.70
C ARG A 27 12.09 12.00 15.69
N ASN A 28 11.09 12.24 16.53
CA ASN A 28 10.33 13.48 16.60
C ASN A 28 9.83 13.96 15.21
N GLU A 29 9.32 13.04 14.39
CA GLU A 29 8.95 13.30 12.98
C GLU A 29 7.60 12.67 12.58
N PHE A 30 6.89 13.33 11.66
CA PHE A 30 5.76 12.73 10.97
C PHE A 30 6.25 11.79 9.87
N SER A 31 5.70 10.58 9.84
CA SER A 31 6.13 9.55 8.93
C SER A 31 5.34 9.59 7.62
N LYS A 32 6.06 9.46 6.51
CA LYS A 32 5.48 9.19 5.19
C LYS A 32 5.48 7.71 4.85
N SER A 33 6.14 6.87 5.63
CA SER A 33 6.36 5.47 5.23
C SER A 33 5.08 4.66 5.29
N VAL A 34 4.92 3.77 4.32
CA VAL A 34 4.01 2.63 4.40
C VAL A 34 4.87 1.39 4.65
N GLU A 35 4.61 0.73 5.77
CA GLU A 35 5.33 -0.45 6.22
C GLU A 35 4.39 -1.66 6.20
N CYS A 36 4.88 -2.80 5.75
CA CYS A 36 4.13 -4.04 5.62
C CYS A 36 4.79 -5.13 6.48
N TYR A 37 4.01 -5.80 7.31
CA TYR A 37 4.42 -7.00 8.00
C TYR A 37 4.06 -8.22 7.17
N LEU A 38 5.06 -9.06 6.93
CA LEU A 38 4.97 -10.35 6.26
C LEU A 38 4.99 -11.46 7.32
N PRO A 39 3.85 -12.07 7.68
CA PRO A 39 3.82 -13.08 8.74
C PRO A 39 4.58 -14.36 8.39
N GLU A 40 4.69 -14.70 7.10
CA GLU A 40 5.41 -15.88 6.62
C GLU A 40 6.92 -15.81 6.92
N ASP A 41 7.46 -14.60 6.91
CA ASP A 41 8.89 -14.32 7.08
C ASP A 41 9.20 -13.67 8.44
N ASP A 42 8.19 -13.43 9.29
CA ASP A 42 8.28 -12.67 10.54
C ASP A 42 9.09 -11.37 10.40
N ARG A 43 8.78 -10.57 9.37
CA ARG A 43 9.54 -9.37 9.06
C ARG A 43 8.69 -8.21 8.59
N TRP A 44 9.26 -7.02 8.78
CA TRP A 44 8.72 -5.76 8.30
C TRP A 44 9.50 -5.26 7.10
N GLU A 45 8.78 -4.76 6.10
CA GLU A 45 9.34 -4.14 4.90
C GLU A 45 8.70 -2.77 4.66
N LYS A 46 9.49 -1.81 4.19
CA LYS A 46 8.95 -0.54 3.70
C LYS A 46 8.48 -0.76 2.26
N VAL A 47 7.18 -0.59 2.00
CA VAL A 47 6.57 -0.89 0.70
C VAL A 47 6.30 0.35 -0.15
N ALA A 48 6.14 1.53 0.48
CA ALA A 48 5.93 2.79 -0.23
C ALA A 48 6.21 4.01 0.67
N ASP A 49 6.19 5.20 0.07
CA ASP A 49 6.05 6.47 0.76
C ASP A 49 4.77 7.18 0.30
N LEU A 50 4.09 7.82 1.24
CA LEU A 50 3.00 8.74 0.97
C LEU A 50 3.56 10.05 0.36
N PRO A 51 2.78 10.75 -0.48
CA PRO A 51 3.17 12.06 -1.00
C PRO A 51 3.48 13.06 0.14
N GLU A 52 2.63 13.06 1.16
CA GLU A 52 2.72 13.91 2.34
C GLU A 52 2.59 13.07 3.63
N PRO A 53 3.17 13.52 4.76
CA PRO A 53 3.04 12.80 6.02
C PRO A 53 1.59 12.83 6.50
N CYS A 54 1.09 11.73 7.05
CA CYS A 54 -0.26 11.67 7.62
C CYS A 54 -0.24 11.12 9.05
N THR A 55 -1.15 11.61 9.89
CA THR A 55 -1.34 11.16 11.28
C THR A 55 -2.83 11.28 11.65
N GLY A 56 -3.29 10.48 12.61
CA GLY A 56 -4.67 10.53 13.11
C GLY A 56 -5.70 9.99 12.11
N VAL A 57 -5.27 9.13 11.18
CA VAL A 57 -6.12 8.62 10.10
C VAL A 57 -6.68 7.23 10.40
N GLY A 58 -7.96 7.02 10.06
CA GLY A 58 -8.54 5.68 9.97
C GLY A 58 -8.23 5.03 8.63
N CYS A 59 -7.96 3.73 8.61
CA CYS A 59 -7.74 2.98 7.38
C CYS A 59 -8.68 1.79 7.26
N SER A 60 -9.15 1.53 6.04
CA SER A 60 -10.00 0.40 5.71
C SER A 60 -9.69 -0.10 4.31
N VAL A 61 -9.84 -1.39 4.08
CA VAL A 61 -9.64 -2.00 2.77
C VAL A 61 -10.97 -2.04 2.04
N LEU A 62 -11.02 -1.48 0.83
CA LEU A 62 -12.11 -1.65 -0.11
C LEU A 62 -11.64 -2.52 -1.27
N ARG A 63 -12.24 -3.70 -1.43
CA ARG A 63 -12.01 -4.56 -2.60
C ARG A 63 -13.02 -4.21 -3.68
N LEU A 64 -12.54 -3.70 -4.81
CA LEU A 64 -13.40 -3.39 -5.96
C LEU A 64 -13.72 -4.67 -6.75
N PRO A 65 -14.95 -4.84 -7.27
CA PRO A 65 -15.26 -5.91 -8.19
C PRO A 65 -14.42 -5.75 -9.47
N GLN A 66 -13.95 -6.87 -10.03
CA GLN A 66 -13.05 -6.90 -11.20
C GLN A 66 -13.70 -6.46 -12.53
N CYS A 67 -14.73 -5.61 -12.51
CA CYS A 67 -15.47 -5.16 -13.69
C CYS A 67 -15.43 -3.62 -13.83
N VAL A 68 -14.29 -2.96 -13.60
CA VAL A 68 -14.10 -1.53 -13.96
C VAL A 68 -12.63 -1.21 -14.25
N THR A 69 -11.91 -2.06 -14.99
CA THR A 69 -10.61 -1.68 -15.58
C THR A 69 -10.48 -2.29 -16.98
N SER A 70 -11.44 -1.99 -17.83
CA SER A 70 -11.31 -2.22 -19.28
C SER A 70 -11.91 -1.04 -20.03
N ASN A 71 -11.53 0.19 -19.67
CA ASN A 71 -11.59 1.33 -20.60
C ASN A 71 -10.81 2.59 -20.17
N CYS A 72 -9.77 2.47 -19.33
CA CYS A 72 -8.91 3.61 -19.02
C CYS A 72 -7.50 3.40 -19.59
N ASP A 73 -7.41 2.78 -20.77
CA ASP A 73 -6.20 2.80 -21.58
C ASP A 73 -6.11 4.19 -22.22
N HIS A 74 -5.38 5.09 -21.56
CA HIS A 74 -4.74 6.18 -22.28
C HIS A 74 -3.81 5.52 -23.30
N ALA A 75 -4.14 5.71 -24.57
CA ALA A 75 -3.51 5.09 -25.72
C ALA A 75 -1.97 5.09 -25.65
N HIS A 76 -1.40 3.88 -25.66
CA HIS A 76 -0.13 3.65 -26.33
C HIS A 76 -0.35 2.52 -27.35
N PRO A 77 -0.33 2.82 -28.67
CA PRO A 77 -0.40 1.80 -29.69
C PRO A 77 0.99 1.17 -29.77
N GLU A 78 1.05 -0.15 -29.65
CA GLU A 78 2.00 -1.08 -30.27
C GLU A 78 2.27 -2.26 -29.33
N ARG A 79 1.39 -3.27 -29.43
CA ARG A 79 1.76 -4.67 -29.64
C ARG A 79 0.52 -5.54 -29.61
N ALA A 80 -0.20 -5.51 -30.74
CA ALA A 80 -1.01 -6.64 -31.15
C ALA A 80 -0.06 -7.71 -31.72
N VAL A 81 0.04 -8.85 -31.03
CA VAL A 81 0.27 -10.20 -31.59
C VAL A 81 -0.40 -11.13 -30.58
N ALA A 82 -1.66 -11.49 -30.82
CA ALA A 82 -2.04 -12.76 -31.41
C ALA A 82 -1.54 -13.96 -30.58
N ASN A 83 -2.46 -14.61 -29.86
CA ASN A 83 -2.96 -15.91 -30.29
C ASN A 83 -4.21 -16.32 -29.50
N SER A 84 -5.25 -16.64 -30.27
CA SER A 84 -6.48 -17.29 -29.86
C SER A 84 -6.30 -18.81 -29.80
N VAL A 85 -7.34 -19.49 -29.30
CA VAL A 85 -7.67 -20.93 -29.41
C VAL A 85 -6.88 -21.83 -28.43
N THR A 86 -7.48 -22.69 -27.57
CA THR A 86 -8.82 -23.28 -27.44
C THR A 86 -9.23 -23.30 -25.97
#